data_AF-A0A9E5U091-F1
#
_entry.id   AF-A0A9E5U091-F1
#
_cell.length_a   1.000
_cell.length_b   1.000
_cell.length_c   1.000
_cell.angle_alpha   90.00
_cell.angle_beta   90.00
_cell.angle_gamma   90.00
#
_symmetry.space_group_name_H-M   'P 1'
#
loop_
_entity.id
_entity.type
_entity.pdbx_description
1 polymer ?
#
loop_
_entity_poly.entity_id
_entity_poly.type
_entity_poly.pdbx_seq_one_letter_code
_entity_poly.pdbx_strand_id
1 'polypeptide(L)'
;MASPIGHAMVGLASAAVVARVTGAPRSPELWLGAFVASGLPDLDLVLGWIGLRGPRFHRNASHSLVVIGVVLLVGWGAVKLLALSPDWGIALAWSAALVSHPVLDVLTTGPTLGAKDYGIGLLWPLHSKRWFVRRPFIDQTTNWGACRTVGDVWAGVRPEIVQLVPLAALVIALTLVL
;
A
#
# COMPACT_ATOMS: atom_id res chain seq x y z
N MET A 1 -3.82 -0.61 -9.96
CA MET A 1 -3.24 -0.15 -8.69
C MET A 1 -4.13 0.93 -8.14
N ALA A 2 -4.24 0.95 -6.83
CA ALA A 2 -5.01 1.98 -6.18
C ALA A 2 -4.30 3.32 -6.37
N SER A 3 -5.04 4.40 -6.18
CA SER A 3 -4.50 5.73 -6.03
C SER A 3 -3.85 5.86 -4.65
N PRO A 4 -3.07 6.93 -4.42
CA PRO A 4 -2.58 7.27 -3.08
C PRO A 4 -3.69 7.36 -2.01
N ILE A 5 -4.92 7.73 -2.40
CA ILE A 5 -6.07 7.78 -1.48
C ILE A 5 -6.51 6.37 -1.07
N GLY A 6 -6.60 5.44 -2.02
CA GLY A 6 -6.92 4.05 -1.73
C GLY A 6 -5.88 3.40 -0.81
N HIS A 7 -4.59 3.62 -1.09
CA HIS A 7 -3.49 3.13 -0.26
C HIS A 7 -3.53 3.72 1.16
N ALA A 8 -3.70 5.03 1.28
CA ALA A 8 -3.83 5.70 2.57
C ALA A 8 -4.98 5.13 3.40
N MET A 9 -6.17 5.00 2.81
CA MET A 9 -7.35 4.55 3.56
C MET A 9 -7.26 3.08 3.97
N VAL A 10 -6.79 2.20 3.09
CA VAL A 10 -6.61 0.78 3.43
C VAL A 10 -5.46 0.59 4.43
N GLY A 11 -4.39 1.39 4.32
CA GLY A 11 -3.29 1.41 5.27
C GLY A 11 -3.74 1.82 6.67
N LEU A 12 -4.52 2.91 6.77
CA LEU A 12 -5.11 3.37 8.02
C LEU A 12 -6.06 2.32 8.62
N ALA A 13 -6.92 1.70 7.82
CA ALA A 13 -7.82 0.64 8.29
C ALA A 13 -7.04 -0.59 8.80
N SER A 14 -5.99 -1.00 8.08
CA SER A 14 -5.11 -2.10 8.51
C SER A 14 -4.41 -1.79 9.83
N ALA A 15 -3.89 -0.57 9.98
CA ALA A 15 -3.27 -0.09 11.21
C ALA A 15 -4.28 -0.06 12.38
N ALA A 16 -5.52 0.36 12.15
CA ALA A 16 -6.57 0.40 13.16
C ALA A 16 -6.90 -1.00 13.71
N VAL A 17 -7.00 -1.99 12.82
CA VAL A 17 -7.23 -3.39 13.21
C VAL A 17 -6.07 -3.91 14.06
N VAL A 18 -4.82 -3.68 13.64
CA VAL A 18 -3.65 -4.14 14.39
C VAL A 18 -3.54 -3.43 15.73
N ALA A 19 -3.75 -2.11 15.79
CA ALA A 19 -3.75 -1.35 17.03
C ALA A 19 -4.80 -1.90 18.01
N ARG A 20 -6.01 -2.24 17.53
CA ARG A 20 -7.06 -2.83 18.37
C ARG A 20 -6.69 -4.20 18.92
N VAL A 21 -6.05 -5.06 18.11
CA VAL A 21 -5.64 -6.42 18.52
C VAL A 21 -4.46 -6.38 19.50
N THR A 22 -3.54 -5.44 19.31
CA THR A 22 -2.31 -5.31 20.12
C THR A 22 -2.49 -4.43 21.36
N GLY A 23 -3.57 -3.65 21.43
CA GLY A 23 -3.78 -2.66 22.48
C GLY A 23 -2.93 -1.39 22.28
N ALA A 24 -2.38 -1.16 21.09
CA ALA A 24 -1.58 0.02 20.79
C ALA A 24 -2.39 1.31 21.02
N PRO A 25 -1.76 2.38 21.53
CA PRO A 25 -2.45 3.64 21.76
C PRO A 25 -2.90 4.26 20.43
N ARG A 26 -4.11 4.81 20.43
CA ARG A 26 -4.70 5.52 19.27
C ARG A 26 -4.18 6.95 19.22
N SER A 27 -2.90 7.10 18.90
CA SER A 27 -2.21 8.37 18.95
C SER A 27 -2.01 9.00 17.56
N PRO A 28 -1.69 10.31 17.46
CA PRO A 28 -1.35 10.93 16.18
C PRO A 28 -0.19 10.23 15.45
N GLU A 29 0.77 9.68 16.19
CA GLU A 29 1.91 8.94 15.66
C GLU A 29 1.47 7.66 14.94
N LEU A 30 0.53 6.91 15.53
CA LEU A 30 -0.06 5.73 14.90
C LEU A 30 -0.62 6.08 13.51
N TRP A 31 -1.47 7.11 13.45
CA TRP A 31 -2.19 7.48 12.23
C TRP A 31 -1.27 8.09 11.18
N LEU A 32 -0.40 9.02 11.57
CA LEU A 32 0.55 9.66 10.66
C LEU A 32 1.54 8.64 10.10
N GLY A 33 2.09 7.77 10.96
CA GLY A 33 3.01 6.74 10.53
C GLY A 33 2.35 5.70 9.64
N ALA A 34 1.09 5.32 9.89
CA ALA A 34 0.35 4.43 9.00
C ALA A 34 0.07 5.06 7.63
N PHE A 35 -0.32 6.35 7.60
CA PHE A 35 -0.48 7.10 6.36
C PHE A 35 0.82 7.12 5.54
N VAL A 36 1.94 7.50 6.16
CA VAL A 36 3.25 7.53 5.50
C VAL A 36 3.65 6.13 5.03
N ALA A 37 3.60 5.12 5.92
CA ALA A 37 4.01 3.75 5.63
C ALA A 37 3.22 3.16 4.44
N SER A 38 1.92 3.44 4.37
CA SER A 38 1.07 2.99 3.26
C SER A 38 1.42 3.61 1.91
N GLY A 39 2.11 4.76 1.88
CA GLY A 39 2.54 5.43 0.65
C GLY A 39 4.01 5.20 0.28
N LEU A 40 4.82 4.64 1.18
CA LEU A 40 6.27 4.46 0.96
C LEU A 40 6.62 3.70 -0.33
N PRO A 41 5.93 2.62 -0.72
CA PRO A 41 6.27 1.90 -1.95
C PRO A 41 6.24 2.75 -3.21
N ASP A 42 5.27 3.67 -3.31
CA ASP A 42 5.08 4.55 -4.47
C ASP A 42 6.14 5.68 -4.56
N LEU A 43 6.99 5.86 -3.54
CA LEU A 43 8.10 6.81 -3.64
C LEU A 43 9.13 6.40 -4.70
N ASP A 44 9.09 5.15 -5.17
CA ASP A 44 9.86 4.70 -6.32
C ASP A 44 9.51 5.46 -7.61
N LEU A 45 8.35 6.13 -7.70
CA LEU A 45 7.99 7.02 -8.80
C LEU A 45 8.91 8.22 -8.89
N VAL A 46 9.46 8.69 -7.76
CA VAL A 46 10.46 9.76 -7.73
C VAL A 46 11.75 9.33 -8.43
N LEU A 47 12.11 8.04 -8.36
CA LEU A 47 13.25 7.52 -9.10
C LEU A 47 13.04 7.63 -10.62
N GLY A 48 11.78 7.58 -11.07
CA GLY A 48 11.39 7.87 -12.45
C GLY A 48 11.73 9.30 -12.90
N TRP A 49 11.71 10.27 -11.97
CA TRP A 49 12.04 11.68 -12.26
C TRP A 49 13.53 11.90 -12.49
N ILE A 50 14.40 11.09 -11.88
CA ILE A 50 15.86 11.14 -12.07
C ILE A 50 16.35 10.22 -13.20
N GLY A 51 15.45 9.71 -14.04
CA GLY A 51 15.80 8.98 -15.27
C GLY A 51 15.73 7.45 -15.17
N LEU A 52 15.41 6.87 -14.00
CA LEU A 52 15.18 5.43 -13.86
C LEU A 52 13.76 5.08 -14.33
N ARG A 53 13.58 4.94 -15.65
CA ARG A 53 12.26 4.70 -16.26
C ARG A 53 12.02 3.23 -16.54
N GLY A 54 10.81 2.76 -16.21
CA GLY A 54 10.25 1.54 -16.75
C GLY A 54 9.20 0.90 -15.82
N PRO A 55 8.20 0.18 -16.37
CA PRO A 55 7.28 -0.64 -15.57
C PRO A 55 7.97 -1.83 -14.87
N ARG A 56 9.27 -2.02 -15.12
CA ARG A 56 10.14 -2.95 -14.39
C ARG A 56 10.79 -2.33 -13.14
N PHE A 57 10.71 -1.01 -12.96
CA PHE A 57 11.20 -0.35 -11.73
C PHE A 57 10.02 -0.12 -10.79
N HIS A 58 9.05 0.65 -11.24
CA HIS A 58 7.79 0.84 -10.54
C HIS A 58 6.99 -0.49 -10.57
N ARG A 59 6.54 -0.99 -9.41
CA ARG A 59 5.82 -2.30 -9.25
C ARG A 59 6.68 -3.57 -9.20
N ASN A 60 7.99 -3.44 -8.98
CA ASN A 60 8.85 -4.59 -8.66
C ASN A 60 9.30 -4.56 -7.21
N ALA A 61 10.47 -4.01 -6.91
CA ALA A 61 11.10 -4.14 -5.60
C ALA A 61 10.24 -3.55 -4.46
N SER A 62 9.83 -2.29 -4.60
CA SER A 62 8.97 -1.55 -3.66
C SER A 62 7.62 -2.22 -3.37
N HIS A 63 7.03 -2.92 -4.35
CA HIS A 63 5.74 -3.62 -4.21
C HIS A 63 5.92 -5.15 -4.01
N SER A 64 7.12 -5.61 -3.66
CA SER A 64 7.37 -7.00 -3.34
C SER A 64 7.26 -7.26 -1.84
N LEU A 65 6.52 -8.30 -1.46
CA LEU A 65 6.45 -8.75 -0.07
C LEU A 65 7.79 -9.25 0.45
N VAL A 66 8.64 -9.78 -0.44
CA VAL A 66 9.98 -10.25 -0.06
C VAL A 66 10.86 -9.06 0.33
N VAL A 67 10.89 -8.01 -0.50
CA VAL A 67 11.69 -6.81 -0.23
C VAL A 67 11.15 -6.06 0.99
N ILE A 68 9.83 -5.89 1.08
CA ILE A 68 9.19 -5.29 2.27
C ILE A 68 9.53 -6.11 3.52
N GLY A 69 9.47 -7.44 3.46
CA GLY A 69 9.85 -8.32 4.56
C GLY A 69 11.30 -8.12 5.01
N VAL A 70 12.23 -7.98 4.05
CA VAL A 70 13.64 -7.66 4.36
C VAL A 70 13.76 -6.28 5.00
N VAL A 71 13.07 -5.26 4.47
CA VAL A 71 13.07 -3.89 5.04
C VAL A 71 12.56 -3.90 6.48
N LEU A 72 11.46 -4.61 6.75
CA LEU A 72 10.91 -4.76 8.09
C LEU A 72 11.89 -5.50 9.02
N LEU A 73 12.49 -6.61 8.56
CA LEU A 73 13.46 -7.37 9.34
C LEU A 73 14.69 -6.53 9.70
N VAL A 74 15.25 -5.81 8.73
CA VAL A 74 16.39 -4.91 8.95
C VAL A 74 16.00 -3.76 9.88
N GLY A 75 14.83 -3.15 9.68
CA GLY A 75 14.32 -2.07 10.53
C GLY A 75 14.15 -2.51 11.97
N TRP A 76 13.49 -3.64 12.22
CA TRP A 76 13.33 -4.19 13.56
C TRP A 76 14.66 -4.64 14.18
N GLY A 77 15.56 -5.20 13.37
CA GLY A 77 16.93 -5.51 13.78
C GLY A 77 17.68 -4.26 14.25
N ALA A 78 17.59 -3.15 13.50
CA ALA A 78 18.20 -1.88 13.85
C ALA A 78 17.60 -1.30 15.14
N VAL A 79 16.28 -1.35 15.32
CA VAL A 79 15.61 -0.96 16.58
C VAL A 79 16.23 -1.71 17.77
N LYS A 80 16.40 -3.04 17.64
CA LYS A 80 17.00 -3.87 18.69
C LYS A 80 18.47 -3.54 18.93
N LEU A 81 19.27 -3.39 17.86
CA LEU A 81 20.70 -3.09 17.95
C LEU A 81 20.99 -1.71 18.56
N LEU A 82 20.13 -0.73 18.28
CA LEU A 82 20.23 0.62 18.82
C LEU A 82 19.56 0.77 20.20
N ALA A 83 19.10 -0.34 20.79
CA ALA A 83 18.39 -0.38 22.07
C ALA A 83 17.20 0.61 22.14
N LEU A 84 16.53 0.82 21.01
CA LEU A 84 15.32 1.64 20.95
C LEU A 84 14.15 0.83 21.53
N SER A 85 13.26 1.52 22.24
CA SER A 85 12.07 0.93 22.86
C SER A 85 10.78 1.52 22.27
N PRO A 86 10.48 1.26 20.97
CA PRO A 86 9.23 1.72 20.40
C PRO A 86 8.05 0.99 21.02
N ASP A 87 6.87 1.59 20.91
CA ASP A 87 5.62 0.84 21.10
C ASP A 87 5.51 -0.21 19.98
N TRP A 88 5.62 -1.49 20.35
CA TRP A 88 5.58 -2.59 19.38
C TRP A 88 4.22 -2.75 18.70
N GLY A 89 3.13 -2.33 19.35
CA GLY A 89 1.81 -2.31 18.74
C GLY A 89 1.74 -1.28 17.61
N ILE A 90 2.28 -0.08 17.82
CA ILE A 90 2.43 0.94 16.77
C ILE A 90 3.34 0.45 15.64
N ALA A 91 4.49 -0.14 15.96
CA ALA A 91 5.42 -0.64 14.96
C ALA A 91 4.78 -1.74 14.08
N LEU A 92 4.00 -2.64 14.68
CA LEU A 92 3.24 -3.65 13.95
C LEU A 92 2.14 -3.03 13.09
N ALA A 93 1.46 -2.00 13.59
CA ALA A 93 0.42 -1.30 12.83
C ALA A 93 0.98 -0.58 11.59
N TRP A 94 2.13 0.07 11.69
CA TRP A 94 2.84 0.65 10.55
C TRP A 94 3.31 -0.41 9.56
N SER A 95 3.78 -1.56 10.07
CA SER A 95 4.18 -2.71 9.24
C SER A 95 3.00 -3.26 8.44
N ALA A 96 1.82 -3.36 9.07
CA ALA A 96 0.59 -3.78 8.39
C ALA A 96 0.13 -2.77 7.34
N ALA A 97 0.23 -1.46 7.63
CA ALA A 97 -0.07 -0.43 6.65
C ALA A 97 0.87 -0.52 5.42
N LEU A 98 2.17 -0.72 5.63
CA LEU A 98 3.14 -0.93 4.55
C LEU A 98 2.81 -2.19 3.72
N VAL A 99 2.53 -3.32 4.38
CA VAL A 99 2.20 -4.59 3.71
C VAL A 99 0.87 -4.52 2.97
N SER A 100 -0.09 -3.73 3.44
CA SER A 100 -1.38 -3.56 2.77
C SER A 100 -1.25 -2.98 1.36
N HIS A 101 -0.16 -2.25 1.08
CA HIS A 101 0.04 -1.59 -0.20
C HIS A 101 0.12 -2.57 -1.38
N PRO A 102 1.10 -3.51 -1.46
CA PRO A 102 1.15 -4.47 -2.55
C PRO A 102 -0.03 -5.45 -2.56
N VAL A 103 -0.66 -5.70 -1.40
CA VAL A 103 -1.88 -6.51 -1.34
C VAL A 103 -3.04 -5.79 -2.04
N LEU A 104 -3.25 -4.51 -1.72
CA LEU A 104 -4.27 -3.70 -2.38
C LEU A 104 -3.99 -3.58 -3.88
N ASP A 105 -2.73 -3.46 -4.28
CA ASP A 105 -2.39 -3.45 -5.69
C ASP A 105 -2.72 -4.73 -6.43
N VAL A 106 -2.52 -5.90 -5.81
CA VAL A 106 -2.93 -7.18 -6.39
C VAL A 106 -4.46 -7.22 -6.55
N LEU A 107 -5.22 -6.69 -5.60
CA LEU A 107 -6.68 -6.68 -5.61
C LEU A 107 -7.29 -5.66 -6.59
N THR A 108 -6.60 -4.55 -6.82
CA THR A 108 -7.07 -3.43 -7.66
C THR A 108 -6.38 -3.38 -9.03
N THR A 109 -5.35 -4.18 -9.25
CA THR A 109 -4.79 -4.40 -10.58
C THR A 109 -5.53 -5.55 -11.22
N GLY A 110 -6.09 -5.32 -12.41
CA GLY A 110 -6.67 -6.39 -13.24
C GLY A 110 -5.92 -6.54 -14.55
N PRO A 111 -6.18 -7.61 -15.30
CA PRO A 111 -5.52 -7.84 -16.57
C PRO A 111 -5.91 -6.74 -17.55
N THR A 112 -4.95 -5.93 -17.99
CA THR A 112 -5.11 -5.22 -19.26
C THR A 112 -4.95 -6.30 -20.33
N LEU A 113 -6.06 -6.64 -21.00
CA LEU A 113 -6.07 -7.68 -22.02
C LEU A 113 -4.93 -7.43 -23.03
N GLY A 114 -3.91 -8.29 -23.04
CA GLY A 114 -2.81 -8.29 -24.02
C GLY A 114 -1.42 -7.80 -23.57
N ALA A 115 -1.24 -7.24 -22.37
CA ALA A 115 0.07 -6.73 -21.94
C ALA A 115 0.90 -7.76 -21.15
N LYS A 116 2.04 -8.19 -21.71
CA LYS A 116 2.91 -9.28 -21.20
C LYS A 116 3.59 -9.00 -19.84
N ASP A 117 3.56 -7.76 -19.35
CA ASP A 117 4.24 -7.30 -18.13
C ASP A 117 3.28 -6.69 -17.07
N TYR A 118 2.00 -7.04 -17.08
CA TYR A 118 1.01 -6.49 -16.15
C TYR A 118 0.85 -7.29 -14.85
N GLY A 119 0.43 -6.62 -13.77
CA GLY A 119 0.31 -7.18 -12.41
C GLY A 119 1.42 -6.70 -11.46
N ILE A 120 1.52 -7.30 -10.28
CA ILE A 120 2.48 -6.94 -9.22
C ILE A 120 3.49 -8.05 -9.03
N GLY A 121 4.78 -7.71 -9.00
CA GLY A 121 5.88 -8.64 -8.74
C GLY A 121 5.96 -9.04 -7.26
N LEU A 122 4.89 -9.63 -6.71
CA LEU A 122 4.70 -9.83 -5.27
C LEU A 122 5.84 -10.61 -4.59
N LEU A 123 6.49 -11.52 -5.32
CA LEU A 123 7.59 -12.37 -4.84
C LEU A 123 8.94 -12.03 -5.49
N TRP A 124 9.09 -10.86 -6.10
CA TRP A 124 10.37 -10.42 -6.66
C TRP A 124 11.42 -10.23 -5.54
N PRO A 125 12.70 -10.58 -5.70
CA PRO A 125 13.34 -11.13 -6.90
C PRO A 125 13.30 -12.66 -7.00
N LEU A 126 12.66 -13.36 -6.07
CA LEU A 126 12.64 -14.83 -6.01
C LEU A 126 11.84 -15.44 -7.19
N HIS A 127 10.85 -14.72 -7.71
CA HIS A 127 10.05 -15.17 -8.85
C HIS A 127 9.67 -14.02 -9.79
N SER A 128 9.64 -14.30 -11.09
CA SER A 128 9.21 -13.37 -12.16
C SER A 128 7.69 -13.27 -12.37
N LYS A 129 6.87 -14.05 -11.64
CA LYS A 129 5.41 -14.11 -11.84
C LYS A 129 4.79 -12.83 -11.29
N ARG A 130 3.90 -12.24 -12.09
CA ARG A 130 3.12 -11.07 -11.70
C ARG A 130 1.71 -11.51 -11.26
N TRP A 131 1.27 -10.98 -10.14
CA TRP A 131 0.01 -11.33 -9.50
C TRP A 131 -1.03 -10.23 -9.68
N PHE A 132 -2.27 -10.64 -9.86
CA PHE A 132 -3.44 -9.76 -9.97
C PHE A 132 -4.69 -10.60 -9.71
N VAL A 133 -5.78 -9.94 -9.30
CA VAL A 133 -7.11 -10.56 -9.21
C VAL A 133 -8.00 -9.94 -10.28
N ARG A 134 -9.00 -10.69 -10.78
CA ARG A 134 -10.10 -10.09 -11.55
C ARG A 134 -10.95 -9.24 -10.63
N ARG A 135 -10.47 -8.01 -10.41
CA ARG A 135 -11.10 -6.85 -9.78
C ARG A 135 -12.50 -7.10 -9.19
N PRO A 136 -12.58 -7.61 -7.95
CA PRO A 136 -13.86 -7.89 -7.33
C PRO A 136 -14.60 -6.63 -6.87
N PHE A 137 -13.90 -5.51 -6.71
CA PHE A 137 -14.44 -4.29 -6.10
C PHE A 137 -14.48 -3.09 -7.05
N ILE A 138 -13.39 -2.81 -7.78
CA ILE A 138 -13.28 -1.63 -8.67
C ILE A 138 -13.15 -2.09 -10.12
N ASP A 139 -14.18 -1.91 -10.93
CA ASP A 139 -14.19 -2.29 -12.35
C ASP A 139 -13.34 -1.35 -13.21
N GLN A 140 -13.26 -0.06 -12.86
CA GLN A 140 -12.53 0.98 -13.59
C GLN A 140 -11.18 1.31 -12.94
N THR A 141 -10.08 1.18 -13.69
CA THR A 141 -8.77 1.69 -13.25
C THR A 141 -8.30 2.76 -14.18
N THR A 142 -7.80 3.86 -13.62
CA THR A 142 -7.12 4.88 -14.39
C THR A 142 -5.67 4.49 -14.67
N ASN A 143 -5.24 4.71 -15.90
CA ASN A 143 -3.83 4.67 -16.24
C ASN A 143 -3.18 5.99 -15.78
N TRP A 144 -2.66 6.01 -14.56
CA TRP A 144 -2.06 7.21 -13.95
C TRP A 144 -0.97 7.86 -14.80
N GLY A 145 -0.20 7.08 -15.58
CA GLY A 145 0.82 7.61 -16.49
C GLY A 145 0.25 8.29 -17.75
N ALA A 146 -1.01 8.01 -18.09
CA ALA A 146 -1.72 8.61 -19.21
C ALA A 146 -2.59 9.81 -18.80
N CYS A 147 -2.79 10.05 -17.51
CA CYS A 147 -3.50 11.24 -17.04
C CYS A 147 -2.82 12.52 -17.55
N ARG A 148 -3.63 13.46 -18.05
CA ARG A 148 -3.18 14.78 -18.53
C ARG A 148 -3.93 15.91 -17.85
N THR A 149 -5.08 15.64 -17.25
CA THR A 149 -5.97 16.65 -16.64
C THR A 149 -6.37 16.27 -15.23
N VAL A 150 -6.85 17.26 -14.46
CA VAL A 150 -7.50 17.02 -13.15
C VAL A 150 -8.73 16.13 -13.31
N GLY A 151 -9.44 16.23 -14.44
CA GLY A 151 -10.57 15.36 -14.76
C GLY A 151 -10.17 13.89 -14.86
N ASP A 152 -9.04 13.57 -15.47
CA ASP A 152 -8.52 12.20 -15.57
C ASP A 152 -8.16 11.63 -14.19
N VAL A 153 -7.53 12.47 -13.35
CA VAL A 153 -7.20 12.12 -11.97
C VAL A 153 -8.48 11.85 -11.19
N TRP A 154 -9.45 12.76 -11.24
CA TRP A 154 -10.73 12.60 -10.56
C TRP A 154 -11.48 11.35 -11.02
N ALA A 155 -11.54 11.10 -12.33
CA ALA A 155 -12.17 9.90 -12.88
C ALA A 155 -11.51 8.61 -12.35
N GLY A 156 -10.20 8.63 -12.08
CA GLY A 156 -9.48 7.50 -11.48
C GLY A 156 -9.68 7.32 -9.99
N VAL A 157 -9.70 8.41 -9.23
CA VAL A 157 -9.83 8.35 -7.77
C VAL A 157 -11.29 8.10 -7.37
N ARG A 158 -12.26 8.62 -8.13
CA ARG A 158 -13.69 8.59 -7.75
C ARG A 158 -14.21 7.19 -7.40
N PRO A 159 -13.94 6.11 -8.17
CA PRO A 159 -14.38 4.77 -7.78
C PRO A 159 -13.83 4.34 -6.41
N GLU A 160 -12.57 4.66 -6.11
CA GLU A 160 -11.96 4.35 -4.82
C GLU A 160 -12.61 5.14 -3.69
N ILE A 161 -12.89 6.44 -3.91
CA ILE A 161 -13.63 7.28 -2.94
C ILE A 161 -15.01 6.71 -2.62
N VAL A 162 -15.72 6.19 -3.62
CA VAL A 162 -17.09 5.70 -3.42
C VAL A 162 -17.11 4.28 -2.83
N GLN A 163 -16.13 3.44 -3.17
CA GLN A 163 -16.19 2.01 -2.86
C GLN A 163 -15.22 1.58 -1.76
N LEU A 164 -13.98 2.09 -1.75
CA LEU A 164 -12.96 1.71 -0.76
C LEU A 164 -13.02 2.57 0.49
N VAL A 165 -13.18 3.89 0.35
CA VAL A 165 -13.14 4.81 1.50
C VAL A 165 -14.24 4.52 2.54
N PRO A 166 -15.52 4.28 2.17
CA PRO A 166 -16.54 4.00 3.16
C PRO A 166 -16.30 2.67 3.88
N LEU A 167 -15.78 1.66 3.18
CA LEU A 167 -15.43 0.37 3.77
C LEU A 167 -14.28 0.52 4.77
N ALA A 168 -13.21 1.21 4.37
CA ALA A 168 -12.08 1.50 5.25
C ALA A 168 -12.52 2.32 6.48
N ALA A 169 -13.34 3.34 6.29
CA ALA A 169 -13.90 4.15 7.37
C ALA A 169 -14.77 3.32 8.32
N LEU A 170 -15.59 2.41 7.79
CA LEU A 170 -16.39 1.49 8.59
C LEU A 170 -15.50 0.55 9.43
N VAL A 171 -14.45 -0.03 8.84
CA VAL A 171 -13.48 -0.87 9.57
C VAL A 171 -12.84 -0.06 10.70
N ILE A 172 -12.37 1.16 10.41
CA ILE A 172 -11.80 2.04 11.44
C ILE A 172 -12.84 2.28 12.54
N ALA A 173 -14.06 2.70 12.21
CA ALA A 173 -15.11 2.97 13.19
C ALA A 173 -15.43 1.75 14.07
N LEU A 174 -15.52 0.55 13.49
CA LEU A 174 -15.75 -0.69 14.23
C LEU A 174 -14.61 -0.98 15.21
N THR A 175 -13.35 -0.72 14.82
CA THR A 175 -12.21 -0.88 15.73
C THR A 175 -12.16 0.15 16.86
N LEU A 176 -12.94 1.24 16.78
CA LEU A 176 -13.05 2.25 17.83
C LEU A 176 -14.12 1.92 18.87
N VAL A 177 -15.19 1.23 18.46
CA VAL A 177 -16.38 0.97 19.29
C VAL A 177 -16.35 -0.40 19.97
N LEU A 178 -15.74 -1.40 19.33
CA LEU A 178 -15.54 -2.75 19.87
C LEU A 178 -14.26 -2.82 20.70
#